data_AF-A0A834X099-F1
#
_entry.id   AF-A0A834X099-F1
#
_cell.length_a   1.000
_cell.length_b   1.000
_cell.length_c   1.000
_cell.angle_alpha   90.00
_cell.angle_beta   90.00
_cell.angle_gamma   90.00
#
_symmetry.space_group_name_H-M   'P 1'
#
loop_
_entity.id
_entity.type
_entity.pdbx_description
1 polymer ?
#
loop_
_entity_poly.entity_id
_entity_poly.type
_entity_poly.pdbx_seq_one_letter_code
_entity_poly.pdbx_strand_id
1 'polypeptide(L)'
;MCYDCRYISACEAAWRIFGFGINFREPAVERLPFHFPNQQGVIFNDHNPIEEVVNEATIKETKFLAWSEANKHYPKVRSLTYTQLPTQFVFKPDSREWCERKSGYSIGRLYYVPPGLGELHYLRVLLTFTKELQLDDDRLKDIALADIENMLRLNGRSLKDYPPISLPNDAIMNNIENVLMNGSIVLAVTSSGIASQLIPGGRTAHSRFAIPFDYKFSRLFQEAPAKTSF
;
A
#
# COMPACT_ATOMS: atom_id res chain seq x y z
N MET A 1 -17.11 -18.48 24.00
CA MET A 1 -17.83 -17.51 23.15
C MET A 1 -17.15 -16.16 23.33
N CYS A 2 -16.42 -15.68 22.33
CA CYS A 2 -15.86 -14.33 22.36
C CYS A 2 -16.93 -13.39 21.80
N TYR A 3 -17.48 -12.52 22.63
CA TYR A 3 -18.40 -11.48 22.18
C TYR A 3 -17.59 -10.44 21.38
N ASP A 4 -17.86 -10.32 20.08
CA ASP A 4 -17.29 -9.31 19.18
C ASP A 4 -17.93 -7.93 19.45
N CYS A 5 -17.76 -7.43 20.68
CA CYS A 5 -18.27 -6.13 21.10
C CYS A 5 -17.26 -5.05 20.73
N ARG A 6 -17.51 -4.32 19.63
CA ARG A 6 -16.79 -3.07 19.36
C ARG A 6 -17.32 -1.99 20.30
N TYR A 7 -16.45 -1.46 21.16
CA TYR A 7 -16.78 -0.31 22.01
C TYR A 7 -17.18 0.89 21.16
N ILE A 8 -18.32 1.49 21.48
CA ILE A 8 -18.81 2.77 20.94
C ILE A 8 -18.89 3.73 22.11
N SER A 9 -18.30 4.92 21.98
CA SER A 9 -18.37 5.94 23.04
C SER A 9 -19.80 6.46 23.21
N ALA A 10 -20.15 6.93 24.41
CA ALA A 10 -21.48 7.50 24.67
C ALA A 10 -21.81 8.66 23.71
N CYS A 11 -20.82 9.47 23.36
CA CYS A 11 -20.94 10.55 22.38
C CYS A 11 -21.23 10.03 20.97
N GLU A 12 -20.55 8.97 20.52
CA GLU A 12 -20.78 8.36 19.21
C GLU A 12 -22.15 7.67 19.13
N ALA A 13 -22.59 7.04 20.23
CA ALA A 13 -23.93 6.46 20.33
C ALA A 13 -25.03 7.53 20.23
N ALA A 14 -24.89 8.65 20.95
CA ALA A 14 -25.81 9.78 20.85
C ALA A 14 -25.84 10.34 19.42
N TRP A 15 -24.68 10.51 18.78
CA TRP A 15 -24.59 10.96 17.38
C TRP A 15 -25.35 10.05 16.41
N ARG A 16 -25.25 8.73 16.61
CA ARG A 16 -26.01 7.72 15.85
C ARG A 16 -27.51 7.80 16.12
N ILE A 17 -27.92 7.94 17.38
CA ILE A 17 -29.34 8.02 17.78
C ILE A 17 -30.00 9.25 17.15
N PHE A 18 -29.30 10.39 17.13
CA PHE A 18 -29.83 11.63 16.56
C PHE A 18 -29.64 11.76 15.04
N GLY A 19 -29.10 10.73 14.37
CA GLY A 19 -28.96 10.70 12.91
C GLY A 19 -27.94 11.69 12.36
N PHE A 20 -27.04 12.21 13.19
CA PHE A 20 -25.98 13.12 12.75
C PHE A 20 -24.95 12.36 11.90
N GLY A 21 -24.35 13.04 10.92
CA GLY A 21 -23.26 12.48 10.12
C GLY A 21 -22.05 12.15 10.99
N ILE A 22 -21.83 10.87 11.28
CA ILE A 22 -20.72 10.38 12.14
C ILE A 22 -19.38 10.40 11.40
N ASN A 23 -19.41 10.33 10.06
CA ASN A 23 -18.21 10.13 9.25
C ASN A 23 -18.16 11.12 8.09
N PHE A 24 -17.56 12.29 8.32
CA PHE A 24 -16.92 13.01 7.23
C PHE A 24 -15.53 12.41 7.04
N ARG A 25 -15.37 11.53 6.04
CA ARG A 25 -14.04 11.07 5.61
C ARG A 25 -13.49 12.09 4.64
N GLU A 26 -12.93 13.16 5.19
CA GLU A 26 -12.17 14.12 4.42
C GLU A 26 -10.68 13.95 4.77
N PRO A 27 -9.84 13.58 3.80
CA PRO A 27 -10.14 13.22 2.41
C PRO A 27 -10.74 11.81 2.25
N ALA A 28 -11.35 11.54 1.10
CA ALA A 28 -11.84 10.20 0.75
C ALA A 28 -10.67 9.19 0.70
N VAL A 29 -10.91 7.94 1.10
CA VAL A 29 -9.91 6.87 1.08
C VAL A 29 -10.26 5.86 0.01
N GLU A 30 -9.38 5.72 -0.98
CA GLU A 30 -9.54 4.84 -2.13
C GLU A 30 -8.77 3.52 -1.92
N ARG A 31 -9.45 2.38 -2.04
CA ARG A 31 -8.81 1.06 -1.90
C ARG A 31 -8.23 0.62 -3.25
N LEU A 32 -6.93 0.36 -3.24
CA LEU A 32 -6.15 -0.01 -4.41
C LEU A 32 -5.83 -1.51 -4.39
N PRO A 33 -6.52 -2.32 -5.22
CA PRO A 33 -6.17 -3.73 -5.41
C PRO A 33 -4.87 -3.84 -6.21
N PHE A 34 -4.11 -4.90 -5.96
CA PHE A 34 -2.94 -5.29 -6.75
C PHE A 34 -2.81 -6.81 -6.67
N HIS A 35 -2.21 -7.39 -7.69
CA HIS A 35 -2.13 -8.83 -7.87
C HIS A 35 -0.99 -9.18 -8.82
N PHE A 36 -0.58 -10.44 -8.82
CA PHE A 36 0.29 -10.98 -9.85
C PHE A 36 -0.45 -11.17 -11.19
N PRO A 37 0.29 -11.38 -12.30
CA PRO A 37 -0.32 -11.77 -13.57
C PRO A 37 -1.27 -12.95 -13.38
N ASN A 38 -2.48 -12.85 -13.93
CA ASN A 38 -3.54 -13.87 -13.87
C ASN A 38 -4.06 -14.24 -12.46
N GLN A 39 -3.70 -13.48 -11.42
CA GLN A 39 -4.22 -13.66 -10.05
C GLN A 39 -5.24 -12.58 -9.68
N GLN A 40 -6.07 -12.18 -10.65
CA GLN A 40 -7.09 -11.15 -10.45
C GLN A 40 -8.23 -11.70 -9.58
N GLY A 41 -8.61 -10.94 -8.56
CA GLY A 41 -9.78 -11.31 -7.74
C GLY A 41 -11.07 -11.05 -8.51
N VAL A 42 -11.88 -12.10 -8.69
CA VAL A 42 -13.20 -12.02 -9.31
C VAL A 42 -14.26 -12.16 -8.22
N ILE A 43 -15.16 -11.18 -8.13
CA ILE A 43 -16.31 -11.23 -7.24
C ILE A 43 -17.50 -11.66 -8.09
N PHE A 44 -18.13 -12.76 -7.73
CA PHE A 44 -19.36 -13.26 -8.37
C PHE A 44 -20.44 -13.40 -7.32
N ASN A 45 -21.70 -13.25 -7.74
CA ASN A 45 -22.84 -13.56 -6.89
C ASN A 45 -23.35 -14.97 -7.21
N ASP A 46 -24.00 -15.61 -6.25
CA ASP A 46 -24.58 -16.95 -6.40
C ASP A 46 -25.65 -17.04 -7.51
N HIS A 47 -26.14 -15.89 -7.98
CA HIS A 47 -27.15 -15.78 -9.03
C HIS A 47 -26.57 -15.46 -10.42
N ASN A 48 -25.25 -15.25 -10.55
CA ASN A 48 -24.66 -14.98 -11.85
C ASN A 48 -24.46 -16.30 -12.63
N PRO A 49 -24.88 -16.35 -13.92
CA PRO A 49 -24.63 -17.51 -14.77
C PRO A 49 -23.13 -17.75 -14.95
N ILE A 50 -22.73 -19.03 -14.99
CA ILE A 50 -21.31 -19.42 -15.00
C ILE A 50 -20.55 -18.85 -16.21
N GLU A 51 -21.23 -18.72 -17.35
CA GLU A 51 -20.67 -18.16 -18.59
C GLU A 51 -20.34 -16.66 -18.45
N GLU A 52 -21.18 -15.91 -17.75
CA GLU A 52 -20.92 -14.49 -17.44
C GLU A 52 -19.74 -14.38 -16.49
N VAL A 53 -19.67 -15.23 -15.46
CA VAL A 53 -18.55 -15.23 -14.50
C VAL A 53 -17.22 -15.55 -15.19
N VAL A 54 -17.19 -16.51 -16.12
CA VAL A 54 -15.99 -16.86 -16.89
C VAL A 54 -15.59 -15.70 -17.82
N ASN A 55 -16.54 -15.10 -18.54
CA ASN A 55 -16.26 -13.97 -19.42
C ASN A 55 -15.81 -12.72 -18.63
N GLU A 56 -16.40 -12.46 -17.46
CA GLU A 56 -15.98 -11.38 -16.57
C GLU A 56 -14.61 -11.63 -15.93
N ALA A 57 -14.28 -12.87 -15.58
CA ALA A 57 -12.95 -13.26 -15.09
C ALA A 57 -11.85 -13.05 -16.14
N THR A 58 -12.23 -13.15 -17.42
CA THR A 58 -11.30 -13.01 -18.55
C THR A 58 -11.12 -11.54 -18.96
N ILE A 59 -12.06 -10.66 -18.60
CA ILE A 59 -12.10 -9.26 -19.04
C ILE A 59 -12.34 -8.33 -17.85
N LYS A 60 -11.31 -7.99 -17.07
CA LYS A 60 -11.37 -6.82 -16.19
C LYS A 60 -9.99 -6.18 -16.05
N GLU A 61 -9.80 -5.07 -16.75
CA GLU A 61 -8.78 -4.07 -16.46
C GLU A 61 -8.96 -3.60 -15.02
N THR A 62 -8.28 -4.28 -14.09
CA THR A 62 -8.31 -3.93 -12.68
C THR A 62 -7.76 -2.51 -12.52
N LYS A 63 -8.07 -1.84 -11.40
CA LYS A 63 -7.47 -0.51 -11.09
C LYS A 63 -5.94 -0.51 -11.22
N PHE A 64 -5.31 -1.67 -11.01
CA PHE A 64 -3.88 -1.86 -11.15
C PHE A 64 -3.44 -1.91 -12.62
N LEU A 65 -4.12 -2.70 -13.45
CA LEU A 65 -3.86 -2.74 -14.90
C LEU A 65 -4.16 -1.39 -15.57
N ALA A 66 -5.28 -0.76 -15.19
CA ALA A 66 -5.63 0.58 -15.66
C ALA A 66 -4.58 1.63 -15.27
N TRP A 67 -3.94 1.49 -14.11
CA TRP A 67 -2.83 2.37 -13.73
C TRP A 67 -1.59 2.10 -14.59
N SER A 68 -1.28 0.83 -14.86
CA SER A 68 -0.20 0.46 -15.78
C SER A 68 -0.44 1.04 -17.18
N GLU A 69 -1.68 1.06 -17.66
CA GLU A 69 -2.03 1.64 -18.94
C GLU A 69 -1.96 3.18 -18.89
N ALA A 70 -2.46 3.80 -17.81
CA ALA A 70 -2.38 5.25 -17.61
C ALA A 70 -0.93 5.77 -17.60
N ASN A 71 0.04 4.97 -17.15
CA ASN A 71 1.46 5.32 -17.24
C ASN A 71 1.96 5.50 -18.68
N LYS A 72 1.35 4.83 -19.66
CA LYS A 72 1.70 4.98 -21.08
C LYS A 72 1.17 6.31 -21.63
N HIS A 73 -0.07 6.66 -21.30
CA HIS A 73 -0.79 7.81 -21.85
C HIS A 73 -0.49 9.13 -21.14
N TYR A 74 -0.28 9.12 -19.82
CA TYR A 74 -0.12 10.33 -19.02
C TYR A 74 1.29 10.43 -18.43
N PRO A 75 2.15 11.36 -18.90
CA PRO A 75 3.47 11.59 -18.31
C PRO A 75 3.41 11.92 -16.82
N LYS A 76 2.33 12.60 -16.39
CA LYS A 76 2.11 12.98 -14.99
C LYS A 76 1.96 11.77 -14.07
N VAL A 77 1.38 10.67 -14.54
CA VAL A 77 1.19 9.44 -13.75
C VAL A 77 2.54 8.82 -13.36
N ARG A 78 3.57 8.94 -14.22
CA ARG A 78 4.93 8.44 -13.98
C ARG A 78 5.64 9.13 -12.81
N SER A 79 5.19 10.33 -12.44
CA SER A 79 5.71 11.06 -11.28
C SER A 79 5.08 10.64 -9.95
N LEU A 80 4.04 9.79 -9.99
CA LEU A 80 3.23 9.39 -8.84
C LEU A 80 3.39 7.90 -8.56
N THR A 81 3.49 7.53 -7.28
CA THR A 81 3.38 6.13 -6.88
C THR A 81 1.92 5.66 -7.03
N TYR A 82 1.70 4.35 -7.07
CA TYR A 82 0.34 3.82 -7.16
C TYR A 82 -0.54 4.30 -5.99
N THR A 83 0.03 4.43 -4.78
CA THR A 83 -0.66 4.98 -3.60
C THR A 83 -1.00 6.47 -3.70
N GLN A 84 -0.20 7.24 -4.44
CA GLN A 84 -0.39 8.68 -4.64
C GLN A 84 -1.32 8.97 -5.82
N LEU A 85 -1.53 8.03 -6.73
CA LEU A 85 -2.38 8.22 -7.90
C LEU A 85 -3.76 8.82 -7.58
N PRO A 86 -4.52 8.36 -6.55
CA PRO A 86 -5.85 8.89 -6.27
C PRO A 86 -5.85 10.34 -5.77
N THR A 87 -4.69 10.90 -5.42
CA THR A 87 -4.57 12.32 -5.06
C THR A 87 -4.83 13.23 -6.26
N GLN A 88 -4.48 12.78 -7.47
CA GLN A 88 -4.60 13.57 -8.70
C GLN A 88 -5.51 12.94 -9.76
N PHE A 89 -5.79 11.64 -9.65
CA PHE A 89 -6.63 10.91 -10.60
C PHE A 89 -7.85 10.31 -9.91
N VAL A 90 -8.89 10.06 -10.70
CA VAL A 90 -10.12 9.37 -10.30
C VAL A 90 -10.28 8.16 -11.20
N PHE A 91 -10.52 7.00 -10.60
CA PHE A 91 -10.88 5.80 -11.36
C PHE A 91 -12.36 5.87 -11.75
N LYS A 92 -12.65 5.74 -13.04
CA LYS A 92 -14.01 5.64 -13.55
C LYS A 92 -14.39 4.17 -13.71
N PRO A 93 -15.38 3.65 -12.95
CA PRO A 93 -15.78 2.25 -13.06
C PRO A 93 -16.33 1.88 -14.45
N ASP A 94 -17.05 2.81 -15.07
CA ASP A 94 -17.75 2.59 -16.34
C ASP A 94 -16.78 2.43 -17.51
N SER A 95 -15.76 3.31 -17.59
CA SER A 95 -14.71 3.24 -18.61
C SER A 95 -13.45 2.49 -18.18
N ARG A 96 -13.39 2.03 -16.92
CA ARG A 96 -12.26 1.31 -16.30
C ARG A 96 -10.92 2.00 -16.42
N GLU A 97 -10.92 3.32 -16.52
CA GLU A 97 -9.73 4.13 -16.75
C GLU A 97 -9.46 5.09 -15.58
N TRP A 98 -8.21 5.55 -15.48
CA TRP A 98 -7.85 6.65 -14.59
C TRP A 98 -7.90 7.97 -15.36
N CYS A 99 -8.74 8.90 -14.92
CA CYS A 99 -8.80 10.25 -15.46
C CYS A 99 -8.26 11.28 -14.48
N GLU A 100 -7.70 12.37 -15.01
CA GLU A 100 -7.31 13.50 -14.18
C GLU A 100 -8.51 14.06 -13.40
N ARG A 101 -8.27 14.34 -12.13
CA ARG A 101 -9.25 14.90 -11.21
C ARG A 101 -9.38 16.40 -11.47
N LYS A 102 -10.62 16.89 -11.48
CA LYS A 102 -10.92 18.33 -11.62
C LYS A 102 -10.82 19.10 -10.29
N SER A 103 -11.13 18.45 -9.16
CA SER A 103 -11.10 19.07 -7.81
C SER A 103 -10.97 18.04 -6.68
N GLY A 104 -10.40 18.44 -5.55
CA GLY A 104 -10.19 17.64 -4.34
C GLY A 104 -9.01 16.68 -4.41
N TYR A 105 -8.86 15.83 -3.39
CA TYR A 105 -7.88 14.73 -3.38
C TYR A 105 -8.42 13.52 -2.63
N SER A 106 -7.85 12.34 -2.90
CA SER A 106 -8.15 11.12 -2.14
C SER A 106 -6.87 10.36 -1.80
N ILE A 107 -6.89 9.64 -0.68
CA ILE A 107 -5.75 8.86 -0.19
C ILE A 107 -5.88 7.43 -0.73
N GLY A 108 -4.92 7.01 -1.56
CA GLY A 108 -4.82 5.63 -2.02
C GLY A 108 -4.27 4.70 -0.94
N ARG A 109 -4.94 3.57 -0.71
CA ARG A 109 -4.52 2.54 0.26
C ARG A 109 -4.50 1.16 -0.36
N LEU A 110 -3.31 0.58 -0.37
CA LEU A 110 -3.08 -0.82 -0.72
C LEU A 110 -3.61 -1.75 0.37
N TYR A 111 -4.02 -2.95 -0.05
CA TYR A 111 -4.34 -4.03 0.87
C TYR A 111 -3.13 -4.43 1.73
N TYR A 112 -3.42 -4.99 2.89
CA TYR A 112 -2.38 -5.57 3.72
C TYR A 112 -1.81 -6.81 3.06
N VAL A 113 -0.48 -6.93 3.11
CA VAL A 113 0.19 -8.19 2.81
C VAL A 113 1.21 -8.43 3.93
N PRO A 114 1.07 -9.50 4.73
CA PRO A 114 2.08 -9.89 5.72
C PRO A 114 3.42 -10.24 5.05
N PRO A 115 4.56 -10.03 5.72
CA PRO A 115 5.88 -10.39 5.19
C PRO A 115 6.01 -11.87 4.78
N GLY A 116 5.27 -12.77 5.44
CA GLY A 116 5.28 -14.21 5.14
C GLY A 116 4.68 -14.59 3.76
N LEU A 117 4.00 -13.67 3.06
CA LEU A 117 3.52 -13.90 1.69
C LEU A 117 4.57 -13.56 0.61
N GLY A 118 5.83 -13.36 1.01
CA GLY A 118 6.98 -13.30 0.10
C GLY A 118 6.84 -12.22 -0.97
N GLU A 119 6.88 -12.64 -2.24
CA GLU A 119 6.85 -11.78 -3.43
C GLU A 119 5.70 -10.74 -3.40
N LEU A 120 4.52 -11.12 -2.92
CA LEU A 120 3.37 -10.22 -2.87
C LEU A 120 3.59 -9.06 -1.88
N HIS A 121 4.34 -9.33 -0.80
CA HIS A 121 4.73 -8.30 0.17
C HIS A 121 5.70 -7.32 -0.46
N TYR A 122 6.69 -7.81 -1.20
CA TYR A 122 7.67 -6.97 -1.89
C TYR A 122 7.00 -6.13 -2.99
N LEU A 123 6.09 -6.70 -3.77
CA LEU A 123 5.29 -5.96 -4.75
C LEU A 123 4.53 -4.81 -4.08
N ARG A 124 3.88 -5.05 -2.94
CA ARG A 124 3.21 -3.99 -2.17
C ARG A 124 4.15 -2.87 -1.76
N VAL A 125 5.36 -3.22 -1.32
CA VAL A 125 6.40 -2.25 -0.93
C VAL A 125 6.81 -1.42 -2.14
N LEU A 126 7.11 -2.07 -3.27
CA LEU A 126 7.46 -1.39 -4.53
C LEU A 126 6.38 -0.39 -4.96
N LEU A 127 5.11 -0.81 -4.98
CA LEU A 127 3.99 0.07 -5.35
C LEU A 127 3.80 1.28 -4.41
N THR A 128 4.40 1.25 -3.22
CA THR A 128 4.35 2.35 -2.25
C THR A 128 5.44 3.39 -2.51
N PHE A 129 6.64 2.97 -2.94
CA PHE A 129 7.83 3.82 -3.00
C PHE A 129 8.30 4.14 -4.42
N THR A 130 8.01 3.27 -5.39
CA THR A 130 8.48 3.41 -6.78
C THR A 130 7.46 4.20 -7.61
N LYS A 131 7.90 5.31 -8.20
CA LYS A 131 7.10 6.20 -9.06
C LYS A 131 7.19 5.80 -10.54
N GLU A 132 8.39 5.42 -10.98
CA GLU A 132 8.66 5.01 -12.35
C GLU A 132 8.69 3.48 -12.43
N LEU A 133 7.58 2.88 -12.90
CA LEU A 133 7.45 1.44 -13.13
C LEU A 133 7.48 1.08 -14.64
N GLN A 134 8.21 1.88 -15.43
CA GLN A 134 8.60 1.54 -16.78
C GLN A 134 10.06 1.07 -16.74
N LEU A 135 10.26 -0.21 -16.48
CA LEU A 135 11.55 -0.87 -16.64
C LEU A 135 11.46 -1.64 -17.95
N ASP A 136 12.09 -1.11 -18.98
CA ASP A 136 12.46 -1.88 -20.17
C ASP A 136 13.41 -3.01 -19.78
N ASP A 137 13.42 -4.10 -20.55
CA ASP A 137 14.22 -5.29 -20.25
C ASP A 137 15.71 -4.96 -20.11
N ASP A 138 16.20 -3.97 -20.87
CA ASP A 138 17.57 -3.48 -20.79
C ASP A 138 17.84 -2.75 -19.47
N ARG A 139 16.95 -1.87 -19.02
CA ARG A 139 17.07 -1.24 -17.69
C ARG A 139 16.88 -2.24 -16.55
N LEU A 140 16.02 -3.23 -16.68
CA LEU A 140 15.85 -4.28 -15.68
C LEU A 140 17.15 -5.09 -15.54
N LYS A 141 17.76 -5.44 -16.68
CA LYS A 141 19.07 -6.11 -16.73
C LYS A 141 20.15 -5.24 -16.10
N ASP A 142 20.20 -3.95 -16.41
CA ASP A 142 21.18 -3.03 -15.83
C ASP A 142 21.04 -2.86 -14.32
N ILE A 143 19.81 -2.78 -13.79
CA ILE A 143 19.56 -2.70 -12.34
C ILE A 143 19.97 -4.01 -11.66
N ALA A 144 19.61 -5.17 -12.24
CA ALA A 144 20.01 -6.45 -11.69
C ALA A 144 21.54 -6.62 -11.67
N LEU A 145 22.22 -6.18 -12.72
CA LEU A 145 23.69 -6.20 -12.79
C LEU A 145 24.32 -5.24 -11.76
N ALA A 146 23.73 -4.05 -11.56
CA ALA A 146 24.15 -3.10 -10.53
C ALA A 146 24.00 -3.67 -9.11
N ASP A 147 22.88 -4.34 -8.84
CA ASP A 147 22.63 -5.00 -7.56
C ASP A 147 23.63 -6.14 -7.32
N ILE A 148 23.93 -6.95 -8.35
CA ILE A 148 24.95 -8.01 -8.27
C ILE A 148 26.35 -7.41 -8.03
N GLU A 149 26.71 -6.31 -8.68
CA GLU A 149 28.00 -5.62 -8.46
C GLU A 149 28.15 -5.16 -7.02
N ASN A 150 27.09 -4.56 -6.45
CA ASN A 150 27.10 -4.15 -5.05
C ASN A 150 27.27 -5.34 -4.10
N MET A 151 26.57 -6.45 -4.34
CA MET A 151 26.72 -7.67 -3.55
C MET A 151 28.11 -8.29 -3.67
N LEU A 152 28.69 -8.31 -4.87
CA LEU A 152 30.04 -8.82 -5.09
C LEU A 152 31.07 -7.93 -4.39
N ARG A 153 30.94 -6.60 -4.50
CA ARG A 153 31.82 -5.63 -3.85
C ARG A 153 31.83 -5.77 -2.33
N LEU A 154 30.67 -5.99 -1.72
CA LEU A 154 30.56 -6.29 -0.28
C LEU A 154 31.36 -7.54 0.13
N ASN A 155 31.57 -8.47 -0.80
CA ASN A 155 32.33 -9.70 -0.60
C ASN A 155 33.74 -9.65 -1.23
N GLY A 156 34.24 -8.46 -1.59
CA GLY A 156 35.59 -8.27 -2.14
C GLY A 156 35.78 -8.80 -3.58
N ARG A 157 34.68 -9.01 -4.31
CA ARG A 157 34.63 -9.45 -5.71
C ARG A 157 34.06 -8.33 -6.59
N SER A 158 34.17 -8.48 -7.91
CA SER A 158 33.47 -7.62 -8.87
C SER A 158 32.95 -8.44 -10.04
N LEU A 159 31.92 -7.96 -10.74
CA LEU A 159 31.48 -8.52 -12.02
C LEU A 159 32.60 -8.55 -13.06
N LYS A 160 33.63 -7.72 -12.91
CA LYS A 160 34.86 -7.78 -13.72
C LYS A 160 35.57 -9.14 -13.64
N ASP A 161 35.37 -9.88 -12.55
CA ASP A 161 35.94 -11.22 -12.34
C ASP A 161 35.18 -12.30 -13.15
N TYR A 162 34.06 -11.94 -13.80
CA TYR A 162 33.19 -12.84 -14.56
C TYR A 162 32.95 -12.30 -15.98
N PRO A 163 33.94 -12.43 -16.90
CA PRO A 163 33.95 -11.78 -18.22
C PRO A 163 32.77 -12.02 -19.17
N PRO A 164 32.03 -13.16 -19.14
CA PRO A 164 30.86 -13.31 -20.01
C PRO A 164 29.67 -12.43 -19.58
N ILE A 165 29.73 -11.78 -18.41
CA ILE A 165 28.66 -10.91 -17.91
C ILE A 165 28.95 -9.44 -18.25
N SER A 166 27.96 -8.75 -18.80
CA SER A 166 28.02 -7.30 -19.09
C SER A 166 28.07 -6.48 -17.80
N LEU A 167 28.81 -5.37 -17.81
CA LEU A 167 28.88 -4.44 -16.68
C LEU A 167 27.64 -3.52 -16.66
N PRO A 168 27.15 -3.13 -15.47
CA PRO A 168 26.07 -2.17 -15.34
C PRO A 168 26.51 -0.75 -15.76
N ASN A 169 25.57 0.06 -16.24
CA ASN A 169 25.81 1.46 -16.55
C ASN A 169 26.14 2.29 -15.27
N ASP A 170 27.29 2.95 -15.24
CA ASP A 170 27.80 3.71 -14.07
C ASP A 170 26.87 4.85 -13.62
N ALA A 171 26.08 5.44 -14.53
CA ALA A 171 25.10 6.49 -14.21
C ALA A 171 23.91 5.97 -13.38
N ILE A 172 23.62 4.67 -13.48
CA ILE A 172 22.53 4.00 -12.76
C ILE A 172 23.02 3.63 -11.35
N MET A 173 24.28 3.20 -11.20
CA MET A 173 24.89 2.83 -9.90
C MET A 173 24.77 3.93 -8.82
N ASN A 174 24.79 5.20 -9.21
CA ASN A 174 24.69 6.34 -8.28
C ASN A 174 23.25 6.78 -7.97
N ASN A 175 22.25 6.30 -8.73
CA ASN A 175 20.85 6.71 -8.63
C ASN A 175 19.90 5.59 -8.20
N ILE A 176 20.39 4.35 -8.05
CA ILE A 176 19.61 3.27 -7.46
C ILE A 176 19.52 3.50 -5.95
N GLU A 177 18.55 4.29 -5.52
CA GLU A 177 17.99 4.15 -4.17
C GLU A 177 17.10 2.89 -4.17
N ASN A 178 17.69 1.70 -4.29
CA ASN A 178 16.96 0.46 -4.03
C ASN A 178 16.66 0.44 -2.52
N VAL A 179 15.49 0.98 -2.14
CA VAL A 179 14.97 0.99 -0.77
C VAL A 179 14.99 -0.41 -0.16
N LEU A 180 14.90 -1.46 -0.99
CA LEU A 180 15.02 -2.86 -0.60
C LEU A 180 16.45 -3.28 -0.20
N MET A 181 17.50 -2.68 -0.78
CA MET A 181 18.91 -3.00 -0.54
C MET A 181 19.57 -2.13 0.53
N ASN A 182 19.01 -0.97 0.88
CA ASN A 182 19.52 -0.12 1.97
C ASN A 182 19.39 -0.75 3.38
N GLY A 183 19.09 -2.06 3.47
CA GLY A 183 18.95 -2.82 4.71
C GLY A 183 17.85 -2.32 5.64
N SER A 184 17.13 -1.29 5.24
CA SER A 184 16.24 -0.51 6.08
C SER A 184 14.82 -0.88 5.72
N ILE A 185 14.27 -1.87 6.43
CA ILE A 185 12.82 -2.14 6.39
C ILE A 185 12.13 -0.95 7.09
N VAL A 186 11.73 0.06 6.32
CA VAL A 186 11.00 1.22 6.86
C VAL A 186 9.55 0.81 7.13
N LEU A 187 9.22 0.60 8.40
CA LEU A 187 7.85 0.38 8.85
C LEU A 187 7.23 1.73 9.23
N ALA A 188 6.36 2.27 8.36
CA ALA A 188 5.56 3.44 8.70
C ALA A 188 4.57 3.10 9.83
N VAL A 189 4.90 3.52 11.06
CA VAL A 189 4.14 3.21 12.28
C VAL A 189 3.68 4.50 12.96
N THR A 190 2.44 4.52 13.43
CA THR A 190 1.84 5.64 14.18
C THR A 190 1.32 5.15 15.53
N SER A 191 1.15 6.06 16.48
CA SER A 191 0.56 5.72 17.78
C SER A 191 -0.96 5.50 17.69
N SER A 192 -1.67 6.27 16.84
CA SER A 192 -3.13 6.23 16.71
C SER A 192 -3.63 5.78 15.33
N GLY A 193 -4.80 5.13 15.32
CA GLY A 193 -5.44 4.65 14.10
C GLY A 193 -5.80 5.75 13.12
N ILE A 194 -6.14 6.94 13.63
CA ILE A 194 -6.43 8.13 12.82
C ILE A 194 -5.13 8.70 12.22
N ALA A 195 -4.05 8.79 13.00
CA ALA A 195 -2.75 9.24 12.49
C ALA A 195 -2.18 8.28 11.43
N SER A 196 -2.47 6.98 11.53
CA SER A 196 -2.08 5.99 10.53
C SER A 196 -2.67 6.28 9.14
N GLN A 197 -3.72 7.10 9.09
CA GLN A 197 -4.38 7.46 7.85
C GLN A 197 -3.66 8.52 7.04
N LEU A 198 -2.80 9.30 7.69
CA LEU A 198 -2.10 10.44 7.12
C LEU A 198 -0.74 10.06 6.51
N ILE A 199 -0.24 8.85 6.81
CA ILE A 199 1.06 8.37 6.33
C ILE A 199 0.85 7.27 5.29
N PRO A 200 1.49 7.35 4.09
CA PRO A 200 1.49 6.26 3.12
C PRO A 200 1.97 4.95 3.75
N GLY A 201 1.16 3.89 3.67
CA GLY A 201 1.47 2.60 4.30
C GLY A 201 1.40 2.57 5.84
N GLY A 202 1.00 3.68 6.47
CA GLY A 202 0.92 3.88 7.91
C GLY A 202 -0.03 2.90 8.60
N ARG A 203 0.44 2.36 9.73
CA ARG A 203 -0.36 1.52 10.65
C ARG A 203 -0.08 1.88 12.08
N THR A 204 -1.01 1.57 12.98
CA THR A 204 -0.70 1.66 14.40
C THR A 204 0.39 0.66 14.78
N ALA A 205 1.21 1.00 15.78
CA ALA A 205 2.22 0.08 16.32
C ALA A 205 1.60 -1.26 16.73
N HIS A 206 0.45 -1.19 17.41
CA HIS A 206 -0.35 -2.35 17.80
C HIS A 206 -0.73 -3.24 16.61
N SER A 207 -1.23 -2.66 15.51
CA SER A 207 -1.61 -3.41 14.31
C SER A 207 -0.40 -3.91 13.52
N ARG A 208 0.72 -3.18 13.53
CA ARG A 208 1.91 -3.52 12.74
C ARG A 208 2.71 -4.65 13.38
N PHE A 209 2.84 -4.63 14.70
CA PHE A 209 3.67 -5.58 15.46
C PHE A 209 2.84 -6.64 16.20
N ALA A 210 1.51 -6.65 16.02
CA ALA A 210 0.59 -7.51 16.76
C ALA A 210 0.78 -7.42 18.29
N ILE A 211 1.09 -6.22 18.80
CA ILE A 211 1.31 -5.99 20.23
C ILE A 211 -0.04 -6.16 20.94
N PRO A 212 -0.15 -7.11 21.90
CA PRO A 212 -1.39 -7.33 22.64
C PRO A 212 -1.68 -6.10 23.52
N PHE A 213 -2.97 -5.75 23.63
CA PHE A 213 -3.40 -4.73 24.58
C PHE A 213 -3.33 -5.31 26.00
N ASP A 214 -2.36 -4.88 26.78
CA ASP A 214 -2.30 -5.24 28.20
C ASP A 214 -3.31 -4.38 28.98
N TYR A 215 -4.42 -4.99 29.37
CA TYR A 215 -5.51 -4.33 30.10
C TYR A 215 -5.11 -3.93 31.53
N LYS A 216 -3.93 -4.32 32.03
CA LYS A 216 -3.49 -4.03 33.39
C LYS A 216 -3.09 -2.56 33.60
N PHE A 217 -2.70 -1.84 32.55
CA PHE A 217 -2.26 -0.45 32.66
C PHE A 217 -3.42 0.55 32.86
N SER A 218 -4.64 0.20 32.44
CA SER A 218 -5.81 1.08 32.60
C SER A 218 -6.38 1.12 34.01
N ARG A 219 -6.04 0.15 34.89
CA ARG A 219 -6.41 0.19 36.32
C ARG A 219 -5.59 1.17 37.13
N LEU A 220 -4.36 1.50 36.72
CA LEU A 220 -3.51 2.48 37.42
C LEU A 220 -4.07 3.90 37.38
N PHE A 221 -4.97 4.21 36.44
CA PHE A 221 -5.65 5.51 36.35
C PHE A 221 -7.07 5.50 36.93
N GLN A 222 -7.58 4.33 37.37
CA GLN A 222 -8.88 4.24 38.06
C GLN A 222 -8.74 4.30 39.59
N GLU A 223 -7.52 4.19 40.13
CA GLU A 223 -7.23 4.23 41.57
C GLU A 223 -6.57 5.55 42.01
N ALA A 224 -6.89 6.67 41.37
CA ALA A 224 -6.62 7.97 41.98
C ALA A 224 -7.71 8.23 43.04
N PRO A 225 -7.40 8.23 44.36
CA PRO A 225 -8.41 8.49 45.37
C PRO A 225 -8.93 9.92 45.22
N ALA A 226 -10.25 10.04 45.09
CA ALA A 226 -10.94 11.31 45.24
C ALA A 226 -10.63 11.88 46.63
N LYS A 227 -9.77 12.90 46.70
CA LYS A 227 -9.67 13.75 47.88
C LYS A 227 -10.85 14.71 47.87
N THR A 228 -11.91 14.33 48.58
CA THR A 228 -12.90 15.26 49.13
C THR A 228 -12.41 15.77 50.47
N SER A 229 -12.26 17.09 50.60
CA SER A 229 -12.31 17.79 51.89
C SER A 229 -12.62 19.27 51.64
N PHE A 230 -13.88 19.63 51.97
CA PHE A 230 -14.52 20.94 52.16
C PHE A 230 -14.42 21.99 51.05
#